data_AF-A0A535DAE0-F1
#
_entry.id   AF-A0A535DAE0-F1
#
_cell.length_a   1.000
_cell.length_b   1.000
_cell.length_c   1.000
_cell.angle_alpha   90.00
_cell.angle_beta   90.00
_cell.angle_gamma   90.00
#
_symmetry.space_group_name_H-M   'P 1'
#
loop_
_entity.id
_entity.type
_entity.pdbx_description
1 polymer ?
#
loop_
_entity_poly.entity_id
_entity_poly.type
_entity_poly.pdbx_seq_one_letter_code
_entity_poly.pdbx_strand_id
1 'polypeptide(L)'
;MDASTHDRLVAGVSHAALLLSVGYVLALSGRADWPEAAKVAATGFRDMSRLAGGDPELSAGITRTNRDNLLEQLDGISHALARLRRHLEADDGRLVELFEEARAVRERWAKGQ
;
A
#
# COMPACT_ATOMS: atom_id res chain seq x y z
N MET A 1 -1.31 6.07 -25.20
CA MET A 1 -0.47 6.38 -24.03
C MET A 1 0.95 5.98 -24.40
N ASP A 2 1.93 6.87 -24.25
CA ASP A 2 3.34 6.51 -24.45
C ASP A 2 3.88 5.69 -23.27
N ALA A 3 5.03 5.03 -23.46
CA ALA A 3 5.63 4.14 -22.46
C ALA A 3 5.97 4.86 -21.15
N SER A 4 6.50 6.09 -21.23
CA SER A 4 6.88 6.86 -20.04
C SER A 4 5.66 7.22 -19.19
N THR A 5 4.58 7.63 -19.84
CA THR A 5 3.30 7.92 -19.19
C THR A 5 2.67 6.66 -18.60
N HIS A 6 2.72 5.55 -19.34
CA HIS A 6 2.27 4.25 -18.83
C HIS A 6 3.02 3.85 -17.56
N ASP A 7 4.35 3.90 -17.59
CA ASP A 7 5.21 3.47 -16.48
C ASP A 7 4.99 4.31 -15.22
N ARG A 8 4.85 5.64 -15.37
CA ARG A 8 4.49 6.52 -14.24
C ARG A 8 3.16 6.13 -13.61
N LEU A 9 2.14 5.85 -14.42
CA LEU A 9 0.79 5.53 -13.92
C LEU A 9 0.77 4.15 -13.22
N VAL A 10 1.34 3.12 -13.83
CA VAL A 10 1.36 1.77 -13.24
C VAL A 10 2.28 1.67 -12.01
N ALA A 11 3.27 2.55 -11.88
CA ALA A 11 4.08 2.64 -10.67
C ALA A 11 3.20 2.82 -9.42
N GLY A 12 2.21 3.71 -9.49
CA GLY A 12 1.33 4.01 -8.36
C GLY A 12 0.22 2.96 -8.17
N VAL A 13 -0.52 2.66 -9.23
CA VAL A 13 -1.74 1.83 -9.11
C VAL A 13 -1.47 0.32 -9.10
N SER A 14 -0.24 -0.12 -9.36
CA SER A 14 0.13 -1.54 -9.40
C SER A 14 1.43 -1.86 -8.66
N HIS A 15 2.57 -1.26 -9.06
CA HIS A 15 3.87 -1.66 -8.51
C HIS A 15 4.04 -1.26 -7.04
N ALA A 16 3.56 -0.08 -6.64
CA ALA A 16 3.56 0.34 -5.25
C ALA A 16 2.68 -0.56 -4.36
N ALA A 17 1.55 -1.08 -4.89
CA ALA A 17 0.70 -2.02 -4.16
C ALA A 17 1.45 -3.33 -3.82
N LEU A 18 2.30 -3.82 -4.72
CA LEU A 18 3.18 -4.96 -4.46
C LEU A 18 4.13 -4.67 -3.30
N LEU A 19 4.84 -3.52 -3.33
CA LEU A 19 5.77 -3.16 -2.26
C LEU A 19 5.08 -2.94 -0.91
N LEU A 20 3.88 -2.35 -0.91
CA LEU A 20 3.08 -2.21 0.30
C LEU A 20 2.69 -3.57 0.87
N SER A 21 2.30 -4.52 0.03
CA SER A 21 1.98 -5.88 0.44
C SER A 21 3.19 -6.57 1.08
N VAL A 22 4.36 -6.52 0.42
CA VAL A 22 5.61 -7.11 0.91
C VAL A 22 6.03 -6.45 2.23
N GLY A 23 6.06 -5.11 2.27
CA GLY A 23 6.44 -4.35 3.46
C GLY A 23 5.51 -4.60 4.63
N TYR A 24 4.21 -4.70 4.38
CA TYR A 24 3.21 -5.01 5.41
C TYR A 24 3.44 -6.39 6.05
N VAL A 25 3.73 -7.41 5.23
CA VAL A 25 4.05 -8.76 5.74
C VAL A 25 5.35 -8.75 6.54
N LEU A 26 6.42 -8.14 6.02
CA LEU A 26 7.72 -8.08 6.71
C LEU A 26 7.63 -7.32 8.03
N ALA A 27 6.89 -6.22 8.08
CA ALA A 27 6.71 -5.42 9.30
C ALA A 27 5.99 -6.21 10.40
N LEU A 28 5.00 -7.04 10.05
CA LEU A 28 4.26 -7.82 11.03
C LEU A 28 4.98 -9.11 11.43
N SER A 29 5.60 -9.81 10.47
CA SER A 29 6.30 -11.07 10.74
C SER A 29 7.60 -10.90 11.52
N GLY A 30 8.20 -9.70 11.50
CA GLY A 30 9.38 -9.37 12.31
C GLY A 30 9.09 -9.14 13.79
N ARG A 31 7.82 -9.16 14.23
CA ARG A 31 7.44 -8.94 15.62
C ARG A 31 7.52 -10.24 16.43
N ALA A 32 7.88 -10.11 17.72
CA ALA A 32 7.95 -11.26 18.63
C ALA A 32 6.59 -11.95 18.85
N ASP A 33 5.49 -11.21 18.73
CA ASP A 33 4.12 -11.69 18.92
C ASP A 33 3.47 -12.20 17.62
N TRP A 34 4.20 -12.27 16.51
CA TRP A 34 3.68 -12.76 15.23
C TRP A 34 3.00 -14.14 15.31
N PRO A 35 3.54 -15.16 16.02
CA PRO A 35 2.88 -16.46 16.12
C PRO A 35 1.46 -16.40 16.68
N GLU A 36 1.18 -15.46 17.59
CA GLU A 36 -0.16 -15.25 18.14
C GLU A 36 -1.01 -14.38 17.22
N ALA A 37 -0.44 -13.29 16.67
CA ALA A 37 -1.12 -12.43 15.72
C ALA A 37 -1.59 -13.20 14.47
N ALA A 38 -0.79 -14.15 13.98
CA ALA A 38 -1.10 -14.98 12.83
C ALA A 38 -2.35 -15.86 13.04
N LYS A 39 -2.65 -16.26 14.28
CA LYS A 39 -3.85 -17.08 14.60
C LYS A 39 -5.15 -16.30 14.46
N VAL A 40 -5.09 -14.98 14.62
CA VAL A 40 -6.25 -14.07 14.50
C VAL A 40 -6.26 -13.30 13.17
N ALA A 41 -5.28 -13.55 12.30
CA ALA A 41 -5.22 -12.95 10.98
C ALA A 41 -6.43 -13.39 10.14
N ALA A 42 -7.24 -12.42 9.72
CA ALA A 42 -8.48 -12.65 8.99
C ALA A 42 -8.39 -12.14 7.55
N THR A 43 -9.55 -11.93 6.91
CA THR A 43 -9.68 -11.50 5.51
C THR A 43 -8.88 -10.23 5.21
N GLY A 44 -8.84 -9.24 6.11
CA GLY A 44 -8.07 -8.02 5.89
C GLY A 44 -6.56 -8.26 5.74
N PHE A 45 -5.98 -9.15 6.56
CA PHE A 45 -4.58 -9.54 6.39
C PHE A 45 -4.39 -10.30 5.08
N ARG A 46 -5.25 -11.29 4.79
CA ARG A 46 -5.20 -12.09 3.56
C ARG A 46 -5.22 -11.21 2.30
N ASP A 47 -6.09 -10.22 2.24
CA ASP A 47 -6.23 -9.35 1.07
C ASP A 47 -5.01 -8.44 0.90
N MET A 48 -4.53 -7.85 2.00
CA MET A 48 -3.35 -6.98 1.98
C MET A 48 -2.05 -7.74 1.73
N SER A 49 -1.96 -9.01 2.14
CA SER A 49 -0.76 -9.86 1.97
C SER A 49 -0.75 -10.63 0.65
N ARG A 50 -1.81 -10.58 -0.15
CA ARG A 50 -1.98 -11.42 -1.34
C ARG A 50 -0.84 -11.27 -2.35
N LEU A 51 -0.34 -10.05 -2.57
CA LEU A 51 0.71 -9.79 -3.56
C LEU A 51 2.10 -10.22 -3.06
N ALA A 52 2.32 -10.25 -1.75
CA ALA A 52 3.58 -10.72 -1.15
C ALA A 52 3.83 -12.23 -1.34
N GLY A 53 2.80 -13.00 -1.72
CA GLY A 53 2.94 -14.43 -2.05
C GLY A 53 3.32 -14.74 -3.50
N GLY A 54 3.61 -13.71 -4.31
CA GLY A 54 4.01 -13.88 -5.72
C GLY A 54 5.48 -14.29 -5.90
N ASP A 55 5.90 -14.40 -7.17
CA ASP A 55 7.28 -14.73 -7.55
C ASP A 55 8.27 -13.61 -7.15
N PRO A 56 9.28 -13.90 -6.30
CA PRO A 56 10.27 -12.91 -5.89
C PRO A 56 11.16 -12.36 -7.01
N GLU A 57 11.53 -13.18 -8.00
CA GLU A 57 12.38 -12.75 -9.11
C GLU A 57 11.62 -11.80 -10.03
N LEU A 58 10.34 -12.12 -10.31
CA LEU A 58 9.45 -11.23 -11.05
C LEU A 58 9.28 -9.90 -10.32
N SER A 59 9.03 -9.95 -9.00
CA SER A 59 8.89 -8.76 -8.16
C SER A 59 10.14 -7.89 -8.18
N ALA A 60 11.33 -8.50 -8.07
CA ALA A 60 12.61 -7.82 -8.18
C ALA A 60 12.84 -7.23 -9.59
N GLY A 61 12.36 -7.90 -10.64
CA GLY A 61 12.35 -7.39 -12.01
C GLY A 61 11.51 -6.12 -12.14
N ILE A 62 10.25 -6.17 -11.72
CA ILE A 62 9.29 -5.04 -11.78
C ILE A 62 9.82 -3.81 -11.03
N THR A 63 10.33 -4.02 -9.82
CA THR A 63 10.85 -2.93 -8.98
C THR A 63 12.11 -2.30 -9.57
N ARG A 64 12.95 -3.09 -10.24
CA ARG A 64 14.16 -2.60 -10.91
C ARG A 64 13.85 -1.78 -12.16
N THR A 65 12.90 -2.23 -12.99
CA THR A 65 12.58 -1.57 -14.26
C THR A 65 11.83 -0.26 -14.10
N ASN A 66 11.10 -0.07 -13.00
CA ASN A 66 10.32 1.15 -12.74
C ASN A 66 10.71 1.87 -11.44
N ARG A 67 12.00 1.76 -11.06
CA ARG A 67 12.52 2.16 -9.75
C ARG A 67 12.21 3.61 -9.37
N ASP A 68 12.51 4.55 -10.26
CA ASP A 68 12.48 5.98 -9.88
C ASP A 68 11.03 6.47 -9.69
N ASN A 69 10.11 6.07 -10.56
CA ASN A 69 8.69 6.34 -10.36
C ASN A 69 8.18 5.67 -9.08
N LEU A 70 8.64 4.44 -8.79
CA LEU A 70 8.22 3.72 -7.59
C LEU A 70 8.68 4.40 -6.29
N LEU A 71 9.89 4.98 -6.28
CA LEU A 71 10.37 5.78 -5.15
C LEU A 71 9.47 7.00 -4.90
N GLU A 72 9.12 7.74 -5.96
CA GLU A 72 8.19 8.88 -5.86
C GLU A 72 6.83 8.45 -5.27
N GLN A 73 6.29 7.31 -5.72
CA GLN A 73 5.03 6.78 -5.18
C GLN A 73 5.15 6.37 -3.71
N LEU A 74 6.26 5.74 -3.31
CA LEU A 74 6.51 5.37 -1.91
C LEU A 74 6.64 6.60 -1.01
N ASP A 75 7.24 7.68 -1.47
CA ASP A 75 7.31 8.94 -0.72
C ASP A 75 5.91 9.52 -0.51
N GLY A 76 5.08 9.54 -1.57
CA GLY A 76 3.68 9.96 -1.49
C GLY A 76 2.86 9.13 -0.49
N ILE A 77 2.98 7.80 -0.55
CA ILE A 77 2.30 6.90 0.39
C ILE A 77 2.82 7.10 1.82
N SER A 78 4.14 7.26 2.00
CA SER A 78 4.75 7.50 3.31
C SER A 78 4.22 8.78 3.95
N HIS A 79 4.06 9.86 3.17
CA HIS A 79 3.43 11.09 3.65
C HIS A 79 1.96 10.91 4.05
N ALA A 80 1.18 10.14 3.29
CA ALA A 80 -0.20 9.83 3.62
C ALA A 80 -0.31 9.02 4.92
N LEU A 81 0.53 7.99 5.10
CA LEU A 81 0.61 7.21 6.34
C LEU A 81 1.04 8.08 7.53
N ALA A 82 1.99 8.99 7.34
CA ALA A 82 2.39 9.94 8.37
C ALA A 82 1.24 10.88 8.77
N ARG A 83 0.39 11.31 7.83
CA ARG A 83 -0.82 12.11 8.13
C ARG A 83 -1.80 11.31 8.98
N LEU A 84 -2.12 10.07 8.60
CA LEU A 84 -2.96 9.17 9.40
C LEU A 84 -2.40 8.98 10.82
N ARG A 85 -1.09 8.71 10.93
CA ARG A 85 -0.40 8.52 12.20
C ARG A 85 -0.54 9.74 13.13
N ARG A 86 -0.35 10.97 12.61
CA ARG A 86 -0.47 12.19 13.42
C ARG A 86 -1.87 12.36 14.02
N HIS A 87 -2.91 12.09 13.25
CA HIS A 87 -4.28 12.15 13.77
C HIS A 87 -4.56 11.06 14.82
N LEU A 88 -4.02 9.85 14.61
CA LEU A 88 -4.11 8.76 15.60
C LEU A 88 -3.37 9.10 16.91
N GLU A 89 -2.15 9.64 16.83
CA GLU A 89 -1.36 10.04 18.01
C GLU A 89 -2.01 11.19 18.80
N ALA A 90 -2.77 12.05 18.12
CA ALA A 90 -3.47 13.18 18.72
C ALA A 90 -4.89 12.85 19.22
N ASP A 91 -5.38 11.62 19.03
CA ASP A 91 -6.80 11.25 19.22
C ASP A 91 -7.76 12.24 18.53
N ASP A 92 -7.38 12.68 17.32
CA ASP A 92 -8.10 13.73 16.60
C ASP A 92 -9.34 13.17 15.92
N GLY A 93 -10.52 13.64 16.34
CA GLY A 93 -11.81 13.26 15.75
C GLY A 93 -11.91 13.52 14.23
N ARG A 94 -11.07 14.40 13.68
CA ARG A 94 -10.97 14.65 12.22
C ARG A 94 -10.33 13.50 11.45
N LEU A 95 -9.82 12.47 12.10
CA LEU A 95 -9.38 11.23 11.43
C LEU A 95 -10.48 10.66 10.52
N VAL A 96 -11.75 10.82 10.89
CA VAL A 96 -12.88 10.38 10.07
C VAL A 96 -12.89 11.03 8.68
N GLU A 97 -12.46 12.29 8.56
CA GLU A 97 -12.41 13.02 7.28
C GLU A 97 -11.43 12.35 6.31
N LEU A 98 -10.34 11.77 6.82
CA LEU A 98 -9.37 11.03 6.00
C LEU A 98 -9.96 9.73 5.46
N PHE A 99 -10.77 9.04 6.27
CA PHE A 99 -11.47 7.84 5.84
C PHE A 99 -12.55 8.16 4.81
N GLU A 100 -13.27 9.27 4.98
CA GLU A 100 -14.25 9.75 4.01
C GLU A 100 -13.59 10.17 2.69
N GLU A 101 -12.46 10.88 2.74
CA GLU A 101 -11.65 11.25 1.57
C GLU A 101 -11.27 9.99 0.77
N ALA A 102 -10.66 9.00 1.44
CA ALA A 102 -10.26 7.75 0.81
C ALA A 102 -11.45 6.94 0.25
N ARG A 103 -12.55 6.88 1.00
CA ARG A 103 -13.79 6.21 0.57
C ARG A 103 -14.35 6.85 -0.69
N ALA A 104 -14.44 8.18 -0.73
CA ALA A 104 -14.98 8.90 -1.88
C ALA A 104 -14.15 8.68 -3.14
N VAL A 105 -12.82 8.67 -3.04
CA VAL A 105 -11.91 8.34 -4.16
C VAL A 105 -12.17 6.93 -4.67
N ARG A 106 -12.24 5.94 -3.77
CA ARG A 106 -12.49 4.54 -4.13
C ARG A 106 -13.85 4.34 -4.81
N GLU A 107 -14.90 4.98 -4.28
CA GLU A 107 -16.24 4.86 -4.84
C GLU A 107 -16.36 5.48 -6.23
N ARG A 108 -15.68 6.61 -6.48
CA ARG A 108 -15.62 7.21 -7.83
C ARG A 108 -14.94 6.27 -8.83
N TRP A 109 -13.77 5.75 -8.46
CA TRP A 109 -13.06 4.76 -9.29
C TRP A 109 -13.93 3.53 -9.59
N ALA A 110 -14.63 2.99 -8.59
CA ALA A 110 -15.50 1.83 -8.77
C ALA A 110 -16.70 2.09 -9.70
N LYS A 111 -17.13 3.35 -9.82
CA LYS A 111 -18.18 3.81 -10.74
C LYS A 111 -17.64 4.16 -12.14
N GLY A 112 -16.33 4.09 -12.36
CA GLY A 112 -15.67 4.52 -13.60
C GLY A 112 -15.68 6.05 -13.79
N GLN A 113 -15.76 6.82 -12.70
CA GLN A 113 -15.75 8.28 -12.67
C GLN A 113 -14.39 8.83 -12.28
#